data_AF-A0A916ZRQ2-F1
#
_entry.id   AF-A0A916ZRQ2-F1
#
_cell.length_a   1.000
_cell.length_b   1.000
_cell.length_c   1.000
_cell.angle_alpha   90.00
_cell.angle_beta   90.00
_cell.angle_gamma   90.00
#
_symmetry.space_group_name_H-M   'P 1'
#
loop_
_entity.id
_entity.type
_entity.pdbx_description
1 polymer ?
#
loop_
_entity_poly.entity_id
_entity_poly.type
_entity_poly.pdbx_seq_one_letter_code
_entity_poly.pdbx_strand_id
1 'polypeptide(L)'
;MNRTTEKVQVILDQIKNKELYKNYFTLVTIEYKWTDFKEHNQSISKWFQKLSNSMAKTGGIMNREWFKRIDNGFYKFEIEEQLLRLWIALESKEKISKTDLVTRIRKIKPLPISYEVGIQDWDMLEKNFGELFNNRTGIEVFGNIKRNDYFKLVYELG
;
A
#
# COMPACT_ATOMS: atom_id res chain seq x y z
N MET A 1 15.07 11.72 -10.47
CA MET A 1 13.99 11.06 -9.72
C MET A 1 14.60 10.48 -8.43
N ASN A 2 13.89 10.41 -7.29
CA ASN A 2 14.47 9.80 -6.08
C ASN A 2 14.38 8.27 -6.17
N ARG A 3 15.34 7.53 -5.60
CA ARG A 3 15.44 6.07 -5.60
C ARG A 3 14.15 5.37 -5.10
N THR A 4 13.42 5.96 -4.16
CA THR A 4 12.13 5.42 -3.71
C THR A 4 11.06 5.51 -4.80
N THR A 5 11.03 6.62 -5.53
CA THR A 5 10.12 6.86 -6.65
C THR A 5 10.41 5.88 -7.79
N GLU A 6 11.68 5.63 -8.11
CA GLU A 6 12.12 4.62 -9.09
C GLU A 6 11.65 3.21 -8.70
N LYS A 7 11.78 2.83 -7.42
CA LYS A 7 11.28 1.54 -6.95
C LYS A 7 9.78 1.38 -7.12
N VAL A 8 9.01 2.42 -6.81
CA VAL A 8 7.55 2.40 -6.99
C VAL A 8 7.17 2.31 -8.47
N GLN A 9 7.89 3.02 -9.35
CA GLN A 9 7.69 2.92 -10.80
C GLN A 9 7.90 1.48 -11.28
N VAL A 10 8.98 0.82 -10.87
CA VAL A 10 9.25 -0.58 -11.23
C VAL A 10 8.13 -1.51 -10.77
N ILE A 11 7.64 -1.37 -9.53
CA ILE A 11 6.51 -2.17 -9.02
C ILE A 11 5.28 -1.98 -9.90
N LEU A 12 4.94 -0.73 -10.20
CA LEU A 12 3.76 -0.42 -11.01
C LEU A 12 3.88 -0.94 -12.44
N ASP A 13 5.06 -0.83 -13.05
CA ASP A 13 5.28 -1.29 -14.43
C ASP A 13 5.27 -2.83 -14.52
N GLN A 14 5.77 -3.52 -13.49
CA GLN A 14 5.63 -4.97 -13.38
C GLN A 14 4.17 -5.40 -13.28
N ILE A 15 3.37 -4.73 -12.42
CA ILE A 15 1.94 -5.03 -12.27
C ILE A 15 1.18 -4.75 -13.58
N LYS A 16 1.53 -3.67 -14.30
CA LYS A 16 0.91 -3.32 -15.59
C LYS A 16 1.16 -4.37 -16.67
N ASN A 17 2.28 -5.10 -16.60
CA ASN A 17 2.58 -6.16 -17.55
C ASN A 17 1.77 -7.44 -17.24
N LYS A 18 0.49 -7.42 -17.64
CA LYS A 18 -0.51 -8.48 -17.39
C LYS A 18 -0.03 -9.88 -17.75
N GLU A 19 0.73 -10.01 -18.84
CA GLU A 19 1.18 -11.30 -19.36
C GLU A 19 2.33 -11.91 -18.53
N LEU A 20 3.16 -11.07 -17.94
CA LEU A 20 4.34 -11.51 -17.17
C LEU A 20 4.13 -11.47 -15.66
N TYR A 21 3.09 -10.80 -15.17
CA TYR A 21 2.83 -10.66 -13.74
C TYR A 21 2.29 -11.95 -13.14
N LYS A 22 3.12 -12.64 -12.35
CA LYS A 22 2.81 -13.97 -11.76
C LYS A 22 2.26 -13.92 -10.34
N ASN A 23 2.39 -12.79 -9.66
CA ASN A 23 1.97 -12.64 -8.26
C ASN A 23 0.53 -12.12 -8.14
N TYR A 24 0.03 -12.05 -6.91
CA TYR A 24 -1.18 -11.30 -6.59
C TYR A 24 -0.84 -9.87 -6.23
N PHE A 25 -1.64 -8.92 -6.72
CA PHE A 25 -1.62 -7.56 -6.22
C PHE A 25 -2.97 -7.14 -5.67
N THR A 26 -2.93 -6.27 -4.67
CA THR A 26 -4.07 -5.63 -4.05
C THR A 26 -3.81 -4.14 -3.94
N LEU A 27 -4.76 -3.35 -4.41
CA LEU A 27 -4.74 -1.89 -4.35
C LEU A 27 -5.76 -1.41 -3.36
N VAL A 28 -5.39 -0.40 -2.59
CA VAL A 28 -6.27 0.27 -1.64
C VAL A 28 -6.14 1.77 -1.81
N THR A 29 -7.26 2.46 -1.92
CA THR A 29 -7.35 3.90 -1.69
C THR A 29 -8.16 4.14 -0.42
N ILE A 30 -7.71 5.08 0.42
CA ILE A 30 -8.37 5.40 1.69
C ILE A 30 -8.38 6.91 1.85
N GLU A 31 -9.52 7.46 2.25
CA GLU A 31 -9.63 8.87 2.59
C GLU A 31 -10.01 9.06 4.07
N TYR A 32 -9.32 9.99 4.72
CA TYR A 32 -9.56 10.40 6.09
C TYR A 32 -9.72 11.91 6.18
N LYS A 33 -10.47 12.38 7.17
CA LYS A 33 -10.36 13.76 7.62
C LYS A 33 -9.04 13.92 8.37
N TRP A 34 -8.20 14.86 7.94
CA TRP A 34 -6.83 15.02 8.46
C TRP A 34 -6.80 15.38 9.95
N THR A 35 -7.76 16.18 10.42
CA THR A 35 -7.88 16.53 11.85
C THR A 35 -8.06 15.28 12.69
N ASP A 36 -9.05 14.46 12.34
CA ASP A 36 -9.44 13.27 13.09
C ASP A 36 -8.34 12.21 13.02
N PHE A 37 -7.63 12.15 11.88
CA PHE A 37 -6.49 11.26 11.72
C PHE A 37 -5.38 11.57 12.73
N LYS A 38 -5.00 12.84 12.86
CA LYS A 38 -3.92 13.28 13.76
C LYS A 38 -4.25 13.07 15.24
N GLU A 39 -5.52 13.13 15.62
CA GLU A 39 -5.95 12.85 17.00
C GLU A 39 -5.68 11.40 17.42
N HIS A 40 -5.72 10.45 16.48
CA HIS A 40 -5.58 9.01 16.76
C HIS A 40 -4.23 8.43 16.31
N ASN A 41 -3.51 9.11 15.43
CA ASN A 41 -2.28 8.64 14.81
C ASN A 41 -1.23 9.76 14.80
N GLN A 42 -0.11 9.50 15.48
CA GLN A 42 1.04 10.42 15.52
C GLN A 42 1.62 10.71 14.12
N SER A 43 1.53 9.76 13.19
CA SER A 43 1.98 9.93 11.80
C SER A 43 1.36 8.87 10.88
N ILE A 44 1.45 9.07 9.57
CA ILE A 44 1.05 8.08 8.56
C ILE A 44 1.86 6.78 8.74
N SER A 45 3.16 6.87 9.00
CA SER A 45 4.01 5.71 9.28
C SER A 45 3.54 4.94 10.53
N LYS A 46 3.10 5.63 11.59
CA LYS A 46 2.53 4.99 12.79
C LYS A 46 1.20 4.31 12.51
N TRP A 47 0.35 4.92 11.69
CA TRP A 47 -0.88 4.28 11.21
C TRP A 47 -0.55 3.00 10.42
N PHE A 48 0.42 3.05 9.50
CA PHE A 48 0.83 1.89 8.72
C PHE A 48 1.47 0.79 9.59
N GLN A 49 2.21 1.15 10.64
CA GLN A 49 2.72 0.20 11.63
C GLN A 49 1.60 -0.52 12.39
N LYS A 50 0.46 0.15 12.67
CA LYS A 50 -0.71 -0.51 13.26
C LYS A 50 -1.27 -1.57 12.32
N LEU A 51 -1.27 -1.32 11.01
CA LEU A 51 -1.70 -2.29 9.99
C LEU A 51 -0.72 -3.45 9.82
N SER A 52 0.58 -3.17 9.81
CA SER A 52 1.61 -4.13 9.38
C SER A 52 2.33 -4.87 10.51
N ASN A 53 2.40 -4.30 11.72
CA ASN A 53 3.24 -4.84 12.79
C ASN A 53 2.59 -4.86 14.19
N SER A 54 1.29 -4.59 14.30
CA SER A 54 0.62 -4.65 15.60
C SER A 54 0.21 -6.08 16.00
N MET A 55 -0.10 -6.24 17.29
CA MET A 55 -0.67 -7.46 17.88
C MET A 55 -2.20 -7.53 17.74
N ALA A 56 -2.83 -6.54 17.10
CA ALA A 56 -4.28 -6.54 16.88
C ALA A 56 -4.68 -7.74 16.00
N LYS A 57 -5.77 -8.43 16.37
CA LYS A 57 -6.22 -9.65 15.71
C LYS A 57 -7.45 -9.41 14.85
N THR A 58 -7.49 -10.04 13.68
CA THR A 58 -8.70 -10.23 12.87
C THR A 58 -8.75 -11.69 12.45
N GLY A 59 -9.91 -12.34 12.64
CA GLY A 59 -10.06 -13.78 12.41
C GLY A 59 -9.05 -14.63 13.21
N GLY A 60 -8.66 -14.18 14.41
CA GLY A 60 -7.65 -14.86 15.24
C GLY A 60 -6.18 -14.58 14.87
N ILE A 61 -5.91 -14.05 13.68
CA ILE A 61 -4.54 -13.79 13.18
C ILE A 61 -4.11 -12.36 13.48
N MET A 62 -2.92 -12.19 14.07
CA MET A 62 -2.35 -10.87 14.37
C MET A 62 -1.92 -10.13 13.10
N ASN A 63 -2.00 -8.80 13.12
CA ASN A 63 -1.59 -7.96 11.98
C ASN A 63 -0.16 -8.27 11.53
N ARG A 64 0.80 -8.39 12.46
CA ARG A 64 2.18 -8.78 12.12
C ARG A 64 2.31 -10.15 11.43
N GLU A 65 1.44 -11.11 11.75
CA GLU A 65 1.49 -12.46 11.19
C GLU A 65 0.81 -12.51 9.84
N TRP A 66 -0.32 -11.82 9.72
CA TRP A 66 -1.01 -11.61 8.45
C TRP A 66 -0.11 -10.86 7.46
N PHE A 67 0.58 -9.81 7.89
CA PHE A 67 1.41 -8.98 7.02
C PHE A 67 2.65 -9.71 6.49
N LYS A 68 3.12 -10.78 7.14
CA LYS A 68 4.21 -11.64 6.61
C LYS A 68 3.84 -12.33 5.28
N ARG A 69 2.55 -12.37 4.92
CA ARG A 69 2.08 -12.91 3.64
C ARG A 69 2.23 -11.92 2.48
N ILE A 70 2.60 -10.66 2.79
CA ILE A 70 2.83 -9.60 1.81
C ILE A 70 4.33 -9.56 1.57
N ASP A 71 4.73 -9.84 0.34
CA ASP A 71 6.14 -9.92 -0.05
C ASP A 71 6.72 -8.52 -0.26
N ASN A 72 5.98 -7.67 -0.97
CA ASN A 72 6.40 -6.31 -1.33
C ASN A 72 5.22 -5.35 -1.36
N GLY A 73 5.54 -4.07 -1.47
CA GLY A 73 4.55 -3.05 -1.76
C GLY A 73 5.04 -1.67 -1.44
N PHE A 74 4.13 -0.72 -1.51
CA PHE A 74 4.37 0.65 -1.13
C PHE A 74 3.08 1.32 -0.67
N TYR A 75 3.23 2.46 -0.01
CA TYR A 75 2.13 3.40 0.15
C TYR A 75 2.58 4.81 -0.20
N LYS A 76 1.66 5.60 -0.72
CA LYS A 76 1.77 7.04 -0.91
C LYS A 76 0.70 7.72 -0.09
N PHE A 77 0.98 8.93 0.36
CA PHE A 77 -0.04 9.78 0.95
C PHE A 77 0.03 11.22 0.45
N GLU A 78 -1.13 11.87 0.43
CA GLU A 78 -1.31 13.28 0.13
C GLU A 78 -2.22 13.92 1.18
N ILE A 79 -1.92 15.16 1.54
CA ILE A 79 -2.75 15.96 2.42
C ILE A 79 -3.15 17.21 1.65
N GLU A 80 -4.43 17.34 1.34
CA GLU A 80 -5.00 18.45 0.58
C GLU A 80 -6.33 18.85 1.22
N GLU A 81 -6.56 20.15 1.43
CA GLU A 81 -7.85 20.68 1.91
C GLU A 81 -8.46 19.95 3.13
N GLN A 82 -7.62 19.61 4.12
CA GLN A 82 -8.03 18.85 5.33
C GLN A 82 -8.41 17.37 5.08
N LEU A 83 -8.14 16.84 3.90
CA LEU A 83 -8.27 15.42 3.57
C LEU A 83 -6.88 14.78 3.49
N LEU A 84 -6.76 13.61 4.11
CA LEU A 84 -5.63 12.71 3.92
C LEU A 84 -6.07 11.60 2.97
N ARG A 85 -5.41 11.49 1.83
CA ARG A 85 -5.56 10.38 0.89
C ARG A 85 -4.38 9.44 1.01
N LEU A 86 -4.65 8.14 1.13
CA LEU A 86 -3.66 7.07 1.14
C LEU A 86 -3.88 6.17 -0.06
N TRP A 87 -2.80 5.87 -0.77
CA TRP A 87 -2.74 4.83 -1.80
C TRP A 87 -1.80 3.74 -1.31
N ILE A 88 -2.25 2.50 -1.31
CA ILE A 88 -1.46 1.35 -0.86
C ILE A 88 -1.50 0.30 -1.96
N ALA A 89 -0.33 -0.17 -2.38
CA ALA A 89 -0.20 -1.34 -3.24
C ALA A 89 0.50 -2.45 -2.46
N LEU A 90 -0.10 -3.64 -2.47
CA LEU A 90 0.41 -4.84 -1.80
C LEU A 90 0.63 -5.92 -2.85
N GLU A 91 1.81 -6.53 -2.85
CA GLU A 91 2.14 -7.70 -3.63
C GLU A 91 2.29 -8.91 -2.70
N SER A 92 1.73 -10.04 -3.10
CA SER A 92 1.78 -11.29 -2.34
C SER A 92 1.74 -12.51 -3.26
N LYS A 93 2.35 -13.61 -2.81
CA LYS A 93 2.23 -14.94 -3.46
C LYS A 93 0.80 -15.48 -3.47
N GLU A 94 0.00 -15.13 -2.49
CA GLU A 94 -1.38 -15.58 -2.35
C GLU A 94 -2.35 -14.39 -2.38
N LYS A 95 -3.58 -14.64 -2.86
CA LYS A 95 -4.63 -13.61 -2.91
C LYS A 95 -5.01 -13.14 -1.51
N ILE A 96 -4.92 -11.83 -1.26
CA ILE A 96 -5.39 -11.22 -0.02
C ILE A 96 -6.92 -11.20 -0.01
N SER A 97 -7.51 -11.58 1.13
CA SER A 97 -8.95 -11.42 1.35
C SER A 97 -9.31 -9.95 1.53
N LYS A 98 -10.14 -9.42 0.62
CA LYS A 98 -10.70 -8.06 0.69
C LYS A 98 -11.38 -7.79 2.04
N THR A 99 -12.18 -8.74 2.53
CA THR A 99 -12.90 -8.60 3.81
C THR A 99 -11.94 -8.53 5.00
N ASP A 100 -10.89 -9.37 5.03
CA ASP A 100 -9.92 -9.35 6.12
C ASP A 100 -9.13 -8.03 6.12
N LEU A 101 -8.64 -7.60 4.94
CA LEU A 101 -7.92 -6.34 4.76
C LEU A 101 -8.76 -5.14 5.23
N VAL A 102 -10.00 -5.02 4.74
CA VAL A 102 -10.92 -3.94 5.13
C VAL A 102 -11.18 -3.96 6.63
N THR A 103 -11.38 -5.14 7.22
CA THR A 103 -11.62 -5.27 8.66
C THR A 103 -10.41 -4.83 9.48
N ARG A 104 -9.19 -5.16 9.04
CA ARG A 104 -7.95 -4.70 9.69
C ARG A 104 -7.79 -3.18 9.59
N ILE A 105 -8.06 -2.59 8.44
CA ILE A 105 -8.04 -1.13 8.23
C ILE A 105 -9.05 -0.44 9.15
N ARG A 106 -10.31 -0.89 9.16
CA ARG A 106 -11.39 -0.27 9.96
C ARG A 106 -11.19 -0.38 11.47
N LYS A 107 -10.34 -1.30 11.94
CA LYS A 107 -9.94 -1.38 13.36
C LYS A 107 -8.96 -0.29 13.77
N ILE A 108 -8.26 0.33 12.82
CA ILE A 108 -7.35 1.44 13.08
C ILE A 108 -8.18 2.72 13.05
N LYS A 109 -8.27 3.43 14.19
CA LYS A 109 -9.00 4.69 14.29
C LYS A 109 -8.21 5.86 13.65
N PRO A 110 -8.88 6.90 13.14
CA PRO A 110 -10.34 7.03 13.00
C PRO A 110 -10.90 6.10 11.91
N LEU A 111 -12.21 6.00 11.78
CA LEU A 111 -12.79 5.31 10.61
C LEU A 111 -12.54 6.15 9.35
N PRO A 112 -12.24 5.52 8.21
CA PRO A 112 -12.09 6.24 6.95
C PRO A 112 -13.44 6.83 6.50
N ILE A 113 -13.38 7.98 5.84
CA ILE A 113 -14.53 8.60 5.16
C ILE A 113 -14.96 7.68 4.01
N SER A 114 -13.98 7.24 3.23
CA SER A 114 -14.17 6.34 2.10
C SER A 114 -12.96 5.42 1.95
N TYR A 115 -13.18 4.26 1.34
CA TYR A 115 -12.11 3.36 0.92
C TYR A 115 -12.55 2.54 -0.29
N GLU A 116 -11.61 2.23 -1.16
CA GLU A 116 -11.79 1.32 -2.28
C GLU A 116 -10.72 0.23 -2.21
N VAL A 117 -11.07 -1.00 -2.58
CA VAL A 117 -10.15 -2.13 -2.62
C VAL A 117 -10.35 -2.89 -3.91
N GLY A 118 -9.30 -2.92 -4.72
CA GLY A 118 -9.18 -3.68 -5.96
C GLY A 118 -8.25 -4.88 -5.76
N ILE A 119 -8.70 -6.07 -6.15
CA ILE A 119 -7.88 -7.28 -6.14
C ILE A 119 -7.65 -7.70 -7.57
N GLN A 120 -6.40 -7.73 -8.05
CA GLN A 120 -6.10 -7.94 -9.47
C GLN A 120 -6.92 -6.96 -10.35
N ASP A 121 -6.91 -5.68 -9.96
CA ASP A 121 -7.75 -4.63 -10.55
C ASP A 121 -6.87 -3.62 -11.29
N TRP A 122 -6.70 -3.85 -12.59
CA TRP A 122 -5.88 -3.01 -13.46
C TRP A 122 -6.54 -1.68 -13.79
N ASP A 123 -7.87 -1.62 -13.78
CA ASP A 123 -8.60 -0.38 -14.04
C ASP A 123 -8.39 0.58 -12.85
N MET A 124 -8.46 0.05 -11.62
CA MET A 124 -8.10 0.81 -10.42
C MET A 124 -6.63 1.24 -10.42
N LEU A 125 -5.73 0.41 -10.93
CA LEU A 125 -4.30 0.73 -11.08
C LEU A 125 -4.11 1.94 -12.01
N GLU A 126 -4.70 1.89 -13.21
CA GLU A 126 -4.57 2.95 -14.20
C GLU A 126 -5.17 4.26 -13.68
N LYS A 127 -6.40 4.18 -13.15
CA LYS A 127 -7.14 5.35 -12.65
C LYS A 127 -6.49 6.03 -11.44
N ASN A 128 -6.01 5.25 -10.47
CA ASN A 128 -5.62 5.80 -9.16
C ASN A 128 -4.11 5.77 -8.89
N PHE A 129 -3.35 4.94 -9.62
CA PHE A 129 -1.92 4.74 -9.36
C PHE A 129 -1.01 5.26 -10.48
N GLY A 130 -1.56 5.67 -11.62
CA GLY A 130 -0.79 6.20 -12.76
C GLY A 130 -0.06 7.52 -12.49
N GLU A 131 -0.64 8.41 -11.67
CA GLU A 131 -0.13 9.77 -11.42
C GLU A 131 0.56 9.93 -10.05
N LEU A 132 0.94 8.82 -9.40
CA LEU A 132 1.54 8.80 -8.06
C LEU A 132 2.94 9.42 -7.97
N PHE A 133 3.43 10.12 -8.99
CA PHE A 133 4.77 10.70 -9.02
C PHE A 133 4.79 12.23 -9.00
N ASN A 134 3.63 12.87 -8.78
CA ASN A 134 3.58 14.29 -8.49
C ASN A 134 4.35 14.63 -7.17
N ASN A 135 5.05 15.77 -7.16
CA ASN A 135 6.06 16.12 -6.14
C ASN A 135 5.50 16.53 -4.76
N ARG A 136 4.18 16.45 -4.51
CA ARG A 136 3.51 17.06 -3.34
C ARG A 136 3.33 16.14 -2.11
N THR A 137 4.04 15.01 -2.05
CA THR A 137 3.56 13.84 -1.31
C THR A 137 4.68 12.94 -0.77
N GLY A 138 4.37 12.15 0.25
CA GLY A 138 5.30 11.15 0.80
C GLY A 138 5.05 9.76 0.22
N ILE A 139 6.13 9.06 -0.13
CA ILE A 139 6.11 7.66 -0.62
C ILE A 139 7.00 6.81 0.28
N GLU A 140 6.50 5.66 0.72
CA GLU A 140 7.29 4.65 1.40
C GLU A 140 7.09 3.27 0.77
N VAL A 141 8.18 2.61 0.39
CA VAL A 141 8.21 1.20 -0.03
C VAL A 141 8.34 0.29 1.19
N PHE A 142 7.96 -0.98 1.12
CA PHE A 142 8.19 -2.01 2.15
C PHE A 142 8.39 -3.40 1.53
N GLY A 143 8.71 -4.39 2.37
CA GLY A 143 9.04 -5.75 1.91
C GLY A 143 10.47 -5.89 1.41
N ASN A 144 10.70 -6.88 0.55
CA ASN A 144 12.04 -7.20 0.04
C ASN A 144 12.64 -6.07 -0.80
N ILE A 145 11.80 -5.23 -1.40
CA ILE A 145 12.22 -4.02 -2.15
C ILE A 145 12.94 -2.99 -1.28
N LYS A 146 12.75 -2.99 0.05
CA LYS A 146 13.60 -2.19 0.96
C LYS A 146 15.02 -2.74 1.05
N ARG A 147 15.22 -4.05 0.97
CA ARG A 147 16.50 -4.75 1.15
C ARG A 147 17.21 -4.97 -0.19
N ASN A 148 17.88 -3.95 -0.73
CA ASN A 148 18.87 -4.02 -1.83
C ASN A 148 18.59 -4.85 -3.12
N ASP A 149 17.46 -5.53 -3.27
CA ASP A 149 17.07 -6.33 -4.46
C ASP A 149 16.66 -5.46 -5.67
N TYR A 150 16.72 -4.13 -5.53
CA TYR A 150 16.58 -3.19 -6.63
C TYR A 150 17.50 -3.54 -7.82
N PHE A 151 18.73 -4.01 -7.54
CA PHE A 151 19.65 -4.41 -8.59
C PHE A 151 19.22 -5.69 -9.33
N LYS A 152 18.52 -6.63 -8.70
CA LYS A 152 17.97 -7.79 -9.44
C LYS A 152 16.76 -7.39 -10.27
N LEU A 153 15.85 -6.62 -9.67
CA LEU A 153 14.61 -6.16 -10.33
C LEU A 153 14.87 -5.30 -11.58
N VAL A 154 15.92 -4.47 -11.58
CA VAL A 154 16.26 -3.60 -12.72
C VAL A 154 17.03 -4.35 -13.82
N TYR A 155 17.89 -5.32 -13.46
CA TYR A 155 18.77 -6.00 -14.43
C TYR A 155 18.21 -7.31 -14.98
N GLU A 156 17.18 -7.92 -14.39
CA GLU A 156 16.47 -9.06 -14.99
C GLU A 156 15.42 -8.62 -16.04
N LEU A 157 15.16 -7.32 -16.17
CA LEU A 157 14.29 -6.71 -17.18
C LEU A 157 15.06 -6.04 -18.34
N GLY A 158 16.39 -6.19 -18.37
CA GLY A 158 17.28 -5.67 -19.42
C GLY A 158 17.72 -6.74 -20.40
#